data_AF-A0A5Y4WTX7-F1
#
_entry.id   AF-A0A5Y4WTX7-F1
#
_cell.length_a   1.000
_cell.length_b   1.000
_cell.length_c   1.000
_cell.angle_alpha   90.00
_cell.angle_beta   90.00
_cell.angle_gamma   90.00
#
_symmetry.space_group_name_H-M   'P 1'
#
loop_
_entity.id
_entity.type
_entity.pdbx_description
1 polymer ?
#
loop_
_entity_poly.entity_id
_entity_poly.type
_entity_poly.pdbx_seq_one_letter_code
_entity_poly.pdbx_strand_id
1 'polypeptide(L)'
;MFRKISNFFKIKKNKYKKNKYRVAVLFYGHARTFKQTYDSFKKNILDVNKEIDIDIFIHTWDELEHLDLRHQYKKDLRIAGKPLTQEDINFLKNKYKPLKIKIDKQLTFSESQINYIKKKGFNEKSYIANYNISYSISESNRLKNMSQNKYDLIIMTRLDIMFLKPLKLFEALENSCKNKIDFLNFSATDFNNVVFYTYMQSDNMELFRNQNRYITGIDLFLIAGNKAIEYISNWHNKVLNYHPMGVGPERWITKQIKDYNLNLQLMYYSKPDCYIIFRSNTNDLKYEKQMQEIEEAKRRWEYDKVQFLYENIIKNEYYLFEFVRFLADIGKLERIYKLFFIDFGIDVIRKLIEKGVKDSEVGVNMLNFFINIFNPSILEYKDNIESKILYLTYHEDFDRLISLFRHNTNILKKDCGKMQMIINFSLNKMMENNYLKEDLILPILYLYENSKNINQQRKKFVLSSCIEYFDKKQEPLFFKCANSILIGSLLSQMNFEQGRRAYEFKNYQCFRKYHLN
;
A
#
# COMPACT_ATOMS: atom_id res chain seq x y z
N MET A 1 48.82 -19.25 -4.90
CA MET A 1 48.05 -20.42 -5.38
C MET A 1 47.64 -20.28 -6.86
N PHE A 2 46.96 -19.19 -7.27
CA PHE A 2 46.61 -18.91 -8.69
C PHE A 2 47.80 -18.85 -9.68
N ARG A 3 49.00 -18.48 -9.21
CA ARG A 3 50.23 -18.43 -10.03
C ARG A 3 50.85 -19.81 -10.34
N LYS A 4 50.49 -20.86 -9.59
CA LYS A 4 50.93 -22.24 -9.85
C LYS A 4 50.01 -22.94 -10.87
N ILE A 5 48.75 -22.54 -10.98
CA ILE A 5 47.80 -23.06 -11.95
C ILE A 5 48.11 -22.54 -13.37
N SER A 6 48.59 -21.30 -13.50
CA SER A 6 48.93 -20.71 -14.79
C SER A 6 50.18 -21.30 -15.45
N ASN A 7 51.08 -21.93 -14.68
CA ASN A 7 52.31 -22.53 -15.23
C ASN A 7 52.13 -24.00 -15.61
N PHE A 8 51.12 -24.70 -15.07
CA PHE A 8 50.88 -26.12 -15.37
C PHE A 8 50.12 -26.30 -16.70
N PHE A 9 49.28 -25.34 -17.06
CA PHE A 9 48.68 -25.27 -18.40
C PHE A 9 49.47 -24.24 -19.21
N LYS A 10 50.14 -24.65 -20.30
CA LYS A 10 50.71 -23.74 -21.31
C LYS A 10 49.60 -22.93 -22.01
N ILE A 11 48.87 -22.11 -21.27
CA ILE A 11 47.86 -21.21 -21.80
C ILE A 11 48.62 -20.04 -22.40
N LYS A 12 48.97 -20.17 -23.69
CA LYS A 12 49.20 -19.00 -24.53
C LYS A 12 47.97 -18.10 -24.32
N LYS A 13 48.20 -16.89 -23.79
CA LYS A 13 47.20 -15.82 -23.73
C LYS A 13 46.73 -15.53 -25.16
N ASN A 14 45.74 -16.27 -25.64
CA ASN A 14 45.02 -15.91 -26.85
C ASN A 14 44.22 -14.66 -26.51
N LYS A 15 44.69 -13.53 -27.02
CA LYS A 15 44.18 -12.18 -26.78
C LYS A 15 42.77 -11.93 -27.38
N TYR A 16 42.07 -12.98 -27.82
CA TYR A 16 40.76 -12.93 -28.49
C TYR A 16 39.94 -14.24 -28.31
N LYS A 17 39.59 -14.62 -27.08
CA LYS A 17 38.60 -15.70 -26.87
C LYS A 17 37.21 -15.10 -26.63
N LYS A 18 36.31 -15.34 -27.60
CA LYS A 18 34.83 -15.25 -27.50
C LYS A 18 34.35 -15.63 -26.10
N ASN A 19 33.36 -14.89 -25.57
CA ASN A 19 32.71 -15.19 -24.29
C ASN A 19 32.32 -16.68 -24.25
N LYS A 20 32.74 -17.38 -23.19
CA LYS A 20 32.65 -18.85 -23.09
C LYS A 20 31.22 -19.34 -22.85
N TYR A 21 30.36 -18.48 -22.32
CA TYR A 21 29.00 -18.82 -21.92
C TYR A 21 28.01 -17.72 -22.31
N ARG A 22 26.77 -18.13 -22.61
CA ARG A 22 25.65 -17.24 -22.89
C ARG A 22 24.51 -17.50 -21.90
N VAL A 23 24.00 -16.43 -21.29
CA VAL A 23 22.97 -16.48 -20.25
C VAL A 23 21.77 -15.63 -20.65
N ALA A 24 20.56 -16.15 -20.41
CA ALA A 24 19.33 -15.36 -20.55
C ALA A 24 18.86 -14.87 -19.18
N VAL A 25 18.36 -13.63 -19.11
CA VAL A 25 17.60 -13.13 -17.96
C VAL A 25 16.14 -12.98 -18.37
N LEU A 26 15.26 -13.69 -17.69
CA LEU A 26 13.81 -13.66 -17.90
C LEU A 26 13.16 -12.86 -16.76
N PHE A 27 12.74 -11.65 -17.06
CA PHE A 27 11.90 -10.85 -16.18
C PHE A 27 10.42 -11.17 -16.40
N TYR A 28 9.70 -11.44 -15.31
CA TYR A 28 8.25 -11.65 -15.30
C TYR A 28 7.58 -10.84 -14.18
N GLY A 29 6.26 -10.69 -14.28
CA GLY A 29 5.41 -9.99 -13.33
C GLY A 29 5.32 -8.47 -13.57
N HIS A 30 4.78 -7.76 -12.58
CA HIS A 30 4.62 -6.30 -12.68
C HIS A 30 5.93 -5.53 -12.51
N ALA A 31 6.03 -4.41 -13.21
CA ALA A 31 7.13 -3.45 -13.08
C ALA A 31 6.90 -2.45 -11.93
N ARG A 32 6.75 -2.93 -10.68
CA ARG A 32 6.38 -2.09 -9.52
C ARG A 32 7.43 -1.02 -9.19
N THR A 33 8.68 -1.45 -9.10
CA THR A 33 9.82 -0.64 -8.60
C THR A 33 11.05 -0.77 -9.48
N PHE A 34 10.86 -1.19 -10.73
CA PHE A 34 11.92 -1.44 -11.71
C PHE A 34 12.92 -0.27 -11.85
N LYS A 35 12.45 0.98 -11.77
CA LYS A 35 13.33 2.16 -11.81
C LYS A 35 14.30 2.18 -10.63
N GLN A 36 13.83 1.79 -9.45
CA GLN A 36 14.60 1.80 -8.20
C GLN A 36 15.51 0.58 -8.07
N THR A 37 15.13 -0.56 -8.64
CA THR A 37 15.89 -1.81 -8.54
C THR A 37 16.94 -1.97 -9.64
N TYR A 38 16.80 -1.26 -10.77
CA TYR A 38 17.69 -1.39 -11.94
C TYR A 38 19.18 -1.23 -11.60
N ASP A 39 19.56 -0.19 -10.84
CA ASP A 39 20.97 0.07 -10.54
C ASP A 39 21.60 -1.07 -9.74
N SER A 40 20.82 -1.67 -8.84
CA SER A 40 21.23 -2.86 -8.09
C SER A 40 21.41 -4.08 -9.00
N PHE A 41 20.48 -4.30 -9.93
CA PHE A 41 20.56 -5.38 -10.91
C PHE A 41 21.77 -5.22 -11.84
N LYS A 42 21.99 -4.02 -12.38
CA LYS A 42 23.14 -3.71 -13.23
C LYS A 42 24.45 -3.94 -12.47
N LYS A 43 24.59 -3.35 -11.28
CA LYS A 43 25.81 -3.45 -10.47
C LYS A 43 26.11 -4.88 -10.05
N ASN A 44 25.11 -5.61 -9.57
CA ASN A 44 25.33 -6.88 -8.88
C ASN A 44 25.09 -8.12 -9.75
N ILE A 45 24.51 -7.98 -10.94
CA ILE A 45 24.34 -9.06 -11.91
C ILE A 45 25.11 -8.77 -13.19
N LEU A 46 24.88 -7.63 -13.86
CA LEU A 46 25.48 -7.40 -15.18
C LEU A 46 26.98 -7.08 -15.10
N ASP A 47 27.36 -6.10 -14.30
CA ASP A 47 28.73 -5.56 -14.27
C ASP A 47 29.75 -6.59 -13.71
N VAL A 48 29.30 -7.45 -12.79
CA VAL A 48 30.14 -8.49 -12.16
C VAL A 48 30.29 -9.75 -13.00
N ASN A 49 29.51 -9.88 -14.09
CA ASN A 49 29.53 -10.99 -15.04
C ASN A 49 29.83 -10.50 -16.47
N LYS A 50 30.61 -9.43 -16.63
CA LYS A 50 30.92 -8.79 -17.92
C LYS A 50 31.63 -9.70 -18.95
N GLU A 51 32.18 -10.83 -18.49
CA GLU A 51 32.79 -11.88 -19.30
C GLU A 51 31.78 -12.88 -19.89
N ILE A 52 30.50 -12.73 -19.57
CA ILE A 52 29.38 -13.58 -20.01
C ILE A 52 28.50 -12.77 -20.97
N ASP A 53 28.07 -13.39 -22.07
CA ASP A 53 27.06 -12.78 -22.95
C ASP A 53 25.68 -12.91 -22.28
N ILE A 54 25.13 -11.80 -21.79
CA ILE A 54 23.83 -11.78 -21.12
C ILE A 54 22.79 -11.10 -22.01
N ASP A 55 21.76 -11.86 -22.41
CA ASP A 55 20.57 -11.31 -23.09
C ASP A 55 19.40 -11.18 -22.10
N ILE A 56 18.64 -10.10 -22.23
CA ILE A 56 17.49 -9.81 -21.35
C ILE A 56 16.18 -9.96 -22.12
N PHE A 57 15.20 -10.63 -21.50
CA PHE A 57 13.84 -10.79 -21.98
C PHE A 57 12.87 -10.30 -20.91
N ILE A 58 11.88 -9.50 -21.30
CA ILE A 58 10.93 -8.92 -20.36
C ILE A 58 9.52 -9.24 -20.81
N HIS A 59 8.78 -9.96 -19.98
CA HIS A 59 7.33 -9.90 -20.00
C HIS A 59 6.85 -9.12 -18.78
N THR A 60 5.99 -8.13 -18.98
CA THR A 60 5.34 -7.41 -17.88
C THR A 60 3.89 -7.07 -18.21
N TRP A 61 3.17 -6.54 -17.23
CA TRP A 61 1.79 -6.11 -17.40
C TRP A 61 1.72 -4.64 -17.76
N ASP A 62 0.64 -4.20 -18.39
CA ASP A 62 0.38 -2.81 -18.75
C ASP A 62 0.09 -1.90 -17.55
N GLU A 63 0.18 -2.42 -16.32
CA GLU A 63 0.07 -1.69 -15.06
C GLU A 63 1.26 -1.96 -14.13
N LEU A 64 1.66 -0.92 -13.38
CA LEU A 64 2.78 -0.96 -12.43
C LEU A 64 2.53 -1.94 -11.27
N GLU A 65 1.29 -2.09 -10.83
CA GLU A 65 0.84 -3.01 -9.78
C GLU A 65 -0.66 -3.25 -9.93
N HIS A 66 -1.14 -4.47 -9.69
CA HIS A 66 -2.57 -4.78 -9.74
C HIS A 66 -3.39 -4.10 -8.64
N LEU A 67 -4.68 -3.82 -8.88
CA LEU A 67 -5.59 -3.21 -7.88
C LEU A 67 -6.05 -4.15 -6.76
N ASP A 68 -6.09 -5.47 -6.96
CA ASP A 68 -6.78 -6.40 -6.04
C ASP A 68 -6.28 -6.31 -4.58
N LEU A 69 -7.12 -5.82 -3.66
CA LEU A 69 -6.79 -5.61 -2.25
C LEU A 69 -6.75 -6.92 -1.43
N ARG A 70 -5.92 -7.89 -1.84
CA ARG A 70 -5.65 -9.10 -1.05
C ARG A 70 -5.07 -8.68 0.30
N HIS A 71 -5.75 -9.04 1.40
CA HIS A 71 -5.44 -8.59 2.77
C HIS A 71 -4.00 -8.91 3.22
N GLN A 72 -3.37 -9.91 2.64
CA GLN A 72 -2.04 -10.41 3.02
C GLN A 72 -0.87 -9.50 2.62
N TYR A 73 -1.06 -8.47 1.78
CA TYR A 73 0.02 -7.56 1.39
C TYR A 73 -0.45 -6.10 1.37
N LYS A 74 0.15 -5.25 2.19
CA LYS A 74 0.01 -3.78 2.04
C LYS A 74 0.55 -3.41 0.65
N LYS A 75 -0.33 -2.93 -0.22
CA LYS A 75 0.04 -2.43 -1.55
C LYS A 75 0.37 -0.96 -1.46
N ASP A 76 1.26 -0.51 -2.34
CA ASP A 76 1.42 0.91 -2.57
C ASP A 76 0.31 1.40 -3.51
N LEU A 77 -0.63 2.10 -2.91
CA LEU A 77 -1.82 2.56 -3.59
C LEU A 77 -1.51 3.74 -4.53
N ARG A 78 -0.28 4.28 -4.50
CA ARG A 78 0.21 5.26 -5.46
C ARG A 78 0.59 4.65 -6.80
N ILE A 79 0.80 3.34 -6.90
CA ILE A 79 1.10 2.67 -8.18
C ILE A 79 0.10 1.56 -8.51
N ALA A 80 -0.69 1.08 -7.54
CA ALA A 80 -1.74 0.11 -7.78
C ALA A 80 -2.77 0.63 -8.80
N GLY A 81 -3.03 -0.14 -9.84
CA GLY A 81 -3.92 0.20 -10.96
C GLY A 81 -3.38 1.28 -11.90
N LYS A 82 -2.16 1.78 -11.68
CA LYS A 82 -1.61 2.78 -12.59
C LYS A 82 -1.06 2.09 -13.84
N PRO A 83 -1.46 2.53 -15.05
CA PRO A 83 -0.89 2.01 -16.27
C PRO A 83 0.60 2.35 -16.36
N LEU A 84 1.37 1.53 -17.07
CA LEU A 84 2.72 1.87 -17.49
C LEU A 84 2.66 3.07 -18.43
N THR A 85 3.41 4.12 -18.08
CA THR A 85 3.53 5.30 -18.94
C THR A 85 4.53 5.06 -20.07
N GLN A 86 4.50 5.91 -21.10
CA GLN A 86 5.50 5.85 -22.17
C GLN A 86 6.93 6.06 -21.64
N GLU A 87 7.09 6.88 -20.60
CA GLU A 87 8.38 7.06 -19.91
C GLU A 87 8.86 5.75 -19.27
N ASP A 88 7.96 5.00 -18.64
CA ASP A 88 8.27 3.71 -18.02
C ASP A 88 8.72 2.69 -19.08
N ILE A 89 8.00 2.63 -20.20
CA ILE A 89 8.33 1.77 -21.35
C ILE A 89 9.70 2.16 -21.93
N ASN A 90 9.95 3.45 -22.10
CA ASN A 90 11.23 3.97 -22.60
C ASN A 90 12.37 3.64 -21.64
N PHE A 91 12.15 3.74 -20.33
CA PHE A 91 13.14 3.34 -19.32
C PHE A 91 13.46 1.85 -19.44
N LEU A 92 12.45 0.97 -19.51
CA LEU A 92 12.66 -0.48 -19.70
C LEU A 92 13.49 -0.75 -20.96
N LYS A 93 13.14 -0.15 -22.10
CA LYS A 93 13.86 -0.34 -23.36
C LYS A 93 15.30 0.19 -23.31
N ASN A 94 15.51 1.39 -22.76
CA ASN A 94 16.81 2.07 -22.82
C ASN A 94 17.80 1.61 -21.75
N LYS A 95 17.31 1.32 -20.54
CA LYS A 95 18.14 0.92 -19.39
C LYS A 95 18.37 -0.59 -19.37
N TYR A 96 17.31 -1.39 -19.46
CA TYR A 96 17.46 -2.85 -19.46
C TYR A 96 17.95 -3.39 -20.80
N LYS A 97 17.74 -2.67 -21.91
CA LYS A 97 18.11 -3.10 -23.28
C LYS A 97 17.68 -4.54 -23.58
N PRO A 98 16.40 -4.90 -23.36
CA PRO A 98 15.94 -6.26 -23.62
C PRO A 98 16.04 -6.59 -25.11
N LEU A 99 16.44 -7.82 -25.42
CA LEU A 99 16.40 -8.33 -26.80
C LEU A 99 14.97 -8.44 -27.30
N LYS A 100 14.03 -8.84 -26.42
CA LYS A 100 12.59 -8.80 -26.66
C LYS A 100 11.83 -8.40 -25.40
N ILE A 101 10.79 -7.58 -25.59
CA ILE A 101 9.87 -7.15 -24.54
C ILE A 101 8.42 -7.34 -24.99
N LYS A 102 7.57 -7.81 -24.08
CA LYS A 102 6.11 -7.88 -24.25
C LYS A 102 5.42 -7.26 -23.05
N ILE A 103 4.41 -6.45 -23.32
CA ILE A 103 3.57 -5.78 -22.32
C ILE A 103 2.14 -6.18 -22.64
N ASP A 104 1.49 -6.89 -21.71
CA ASP A 104 0.14 -7.41 -21.89
C ASP A 104 -0.80 -6.88 -20.81
N LYS A 105 -2.10 -6.96 -21.07
CA LYS A 105 -3.12 -6.82 -20.01
C LYS A 105 -3.13 -8.07 -19.14
N GLN A 106 -3.40 -7.91 -17.84
CA GLN A 106 -3.67 -9.07 -17.00
C GLN A 106 -4.86 -9.86 -17.52
N LEU A 107 -4.74 -11.18 -17.44
CA LEU A 107 -5.77 -12.11 -17.84
C LEU A 107 -6.89 -12.10 -16.79
N THR A 108 -8.12 -12.26 -17.26
CA THR A 108 -9.32 -12.47 -16.47
C THR A 108 -9.92 -13.83 -16.80
N PHE A 109 -10.65 -14.43 -15.86
CA PHE A 109 -11.38 -15.65 -16.14
C PHE A 109 -12.68 -15.36 -16.90
N SER A 110 -13.06 -16.26 -17.81
CA SER A 110 -14.40 -16.28 -18.40
C SER A 110 -15.43 -16.66 -17.33
N GLU A 111 -16.70 -16.34 -17.59
CA GLU A 111 -17.81 -16.72 -16.70
C GLU A 111 -17.86 -18.23 -16.45
N SER A 112 -17.62 -19.03 -17.49
CA SER A 112 -17.55 -20.50 -17.39
C SER A 112 -16.41 -20.97 -16.46
N GLN A 113 -15.24 -20.34 -16.51
CA GLN A 113 -14.12 -20.64 -15.63
C GLN A 113 -14.42 -20.23 -14.18
N ILE A 114 -15.02 -19.06 -13.97
CA ILE A 114 -15.45 -18.58 -12.65
C ILE A 114 -16.47 -19.56 -12.04
N ASN A 115 -17.46 -19.98 -12.81
CA ASN A 115 -18.48 -20.94 -12.37
C ASN A 115 -17.87 -22.31 -12.05
N TYR A 116 -16.90 -22.78 -12.84
CA TYR A 116 -16.16 -24.01 -12.56
C TYR A 116 -15.41 -23.93 -11.21
N ILE A 117 -14.67 -22.83 -10.99
CA ILE A 117 -13.91 -22.59 -9.76
C ILE A 117 -14.84 -22.56 -8.54
N LYS A 118 -15.96 -21.82 -8.64
CA LYS A 118 -16.96 -21.71 -7.57
C LYS A 118 -17.64 -23.05 -7.27
N LYS A 119 -18.04 -23.82 -8.29
CA LYS A 119 -18.67 -25.14 -8.14
C LYS A 119 -17.76 -26.14 -7.40
N LYS A 120 -16.44 -25.97 -7.53
CA LYS A 120 -15.45 -26.78 -6.82
C LYS A 120 -15.13 -26.26 -5.41
N GLY A 121 -15.78 -25.18 -4.95
CA GLY A 121 -15.61 -24.63 -3.61
C GLY A 121 -14.37 -23.77 -3.40
N PHE A 122 -13.78 -23.22 -4.48
CA PHE A 122 -12.52 -22.49 -4.41
C PHE A 122 -12.63 -20.97 -4.53
N ASN A 123 -11.61 -20.29 -4.01
CA ASN A 123 -11.46 -18.84 -4.13
C ASN A 123 -10.84 -18.48 -5.50
N GLU A 124 -11.62 -17.75 -6.30
CA GLU A 124 -11.22 -17.20 -7.60
C GLU A 124 -9.93 -16.38 -7.56
N LYS A 125 -9.74 -15.58 -6.49
CA LYS A 125 -8.56 -14.70 -6.34
C LYS A 125 -7.25 -15.48 -6.24
N SER A 126 -7.29 -16.68 -5.67
CA SER A 126 -6.09 -17.54 -5.59
C SER A 126 -5.73 -18.14 -6.94
N TYR A 127 -6.74 -18.48 -7.75
CA TYR A 127 -6.54 -18.99 -9.10
C TYR A 127 -5.99 -17.91 -10.03
N ILE A 128 -6.59 -16.72 -10.03
CA ILE A 128 -6.22 -15.67 -10.99
C ILE A 128 -4.79 -15.18 -10.79
N ALA A 129 -4.31 -15.16 -9.54
CA ALA A 129 -2.93 -14.81 -9.23
C ALA A 129 -1.93 -15.83 -9.80
N ASN A 130 -2.17 -17.13 -9.61
CA ASN A 130 -1.31 -18.19 -10.16
C ASN A 130 -1.39 -18.24 -11.68
N TYR A 131 -2.58 -18.01 -12.24
CA TYR A 131 -2.83 -17.99 -13.67
C TYR A 131 -2.04 -16.87 -14.36
N ASN A 132 -2.09 -15.64 -13.82
CA ASN A 132 -1.30 -14.52 -14.33
C ASN A 132 0.21 -14.75 -14.14
N ILE A 133 0.68 -15.22 -12.97
CA ILE A 133 2.12 -15.44 -12.76
C ILE A 133 2.67 -16.51 -13.71
N SER A 134 1.98 -17.64 -13.86
CA SER A 134 2.38 -18.68 -14.82
C SER A 134 2.40 -18.19 -16.27
N TYR A 135 1.42 -17.37 -16.66
CA TYR A 135 1.41 -16.75 -17.98
C TYR A 135 2.65 -15.90 -18.19
N SER A 136 2.94 -15.02 -17.23
CA SER A 136 4.07 -14.10 -17.26
C SER A 136 5.41 -14.83 -17.41
N ILE A 137 5.59 -15.91 -16.64
CA ILE A 137 6.76 -16.80 -16.74
C ILE A 137 6.83 -17.46 -18.12
N SER A 138 5.73 -18.08 -18.56
CA SER A 138 5.63 -18.76 -19.87
C SER A 138 5.96 -17.81 -21.03
N GLU A 139 5.41 -16.59 -21.01
CA GLU A 139 5.64 -15.59 -22.04
C GLU A 139 7.09 -15.09 -22.06
N SER A 140 7.71 -14.86 -20.90
CA SER A 140 9.13 -14.50 -20.85
C SER A 140 10.02 -15.58 -21.47
N ASN A 141 9.70 -16.87 -21.23
CA ASN A 141 10.39 -18.00 -21.85
C ASN A 141 10.11 -18.12 -23.36
N ARG A 142 8.86 -17.84 -23.79
CA ARG A 142 8.49 -17.79 -25.21
C ARG A 142 9.30 -16.71 -25.96
N LEU A 143 9.46 -15.53 -25.38
CA LEU A 143 10.28 -14.45 -25.96
C LEU A 143 11.75 -14.89 -26.14
N LYS A 144 12.32 -15.58 -25.16
CA LYS A 144 13.66 -16.21 -25.29
C LYS A 144 13.70 -17.15 -26.50
N ASN A 145 12.75 -18.08 -26.60
CA ASN A 145 12.73 -19.08 -27.67
C ASN A 145 12.58 -18.46 -29.06
N MET A 146 11.95 -17.28 -29.17
CA MET A 146 11.89 -16.52 -30.42
C MET A 146 13.20 -15.85 -30.83
N SER A 147 14.23 -15.80 -29.97
CA SER A 147 15.52 -15.18 -30.31
C SER A 147 16.45 -16.10 -31.12
N GLN A 148 16.12 -17.40 -31.21
CA GLN A 148 16.96 -18.45 -31.83
C GLN A 148 18.35 -18.64 -31.20
N ASN A 149 18.74 -17.81 -30.23
CA ASN A 149 19.95 -17.97 -29.44
C ASN A 149 19.86 -19.20 -28.53
N LYS A 150 21.01 -19.87 -28.33
CA LYS A 150 21.15 -20.95 -27.35
C LYS A 150 21.80 -20.41 -26.08
N TYR A 151 21.28 -20.81 -24.94
CA TYR A 151 21.72 -20.35 -23.62
C TYR A 151 22.16 -21.53 -22.77
N ASP A 152 23.25 -21.36 -22.05
CA ASP A 152 23.78 -22.37 -21.11
C ASP A 152 22.99 -22.34 -19.80
N LEU A 153 22.68 -21.14 -19.32
CA LEU A 153 21.92 -20.90 -18.09
C LEU A 153 20.89 -19.80 -18.30
N ILE A 154 19.87 -19.85 -17.45
CA ILE A 154 18.73 -18.93 -17.49
C ILE A 154 18.47 -18.45 -16.07
N ILE A 155 18.53 -17.13 -15.90
CA ILE A 155 18.13 -16.44 -14.69
C ILE A 155 16.65 -16.07 -14.83
N MET A 156 15.80 -16.59 -13.97
CA MET A 156 14.40 -16.20 -13.91
C MET A 156 14.18 -15.33 -12.66
N THR A 157 13.74 -14.10 -12.86
CA THR A 157 13.61 -13.11 -11.78
C THR A 157 12.52 -12.07 -12.02
N ARG A 158 12.30 -11.18 -11.05
CA ARG A 158 11.28 -10.12 -11.10
C ARG A 158 11.91 -8.75 -11.18
N LEU A 159 11.19 -7.81 -11.81
CA LEU A 159 11.62 -6.41 -11.92
C LEU A 159 11.62 -5.66 -10.58
N ASP A 160 10.94 -6.18 -9.56
CA ASP A 160 10.85 -5.58 -8.23
C ASP A 160 11.81 -6.20 -7.20
N ILE A 161 12.86 -6.89 -7.66
CA ILE A 161 13.93 -7.44 -6.80
C ILE A 161 15.13 -6.52 -6.79
N MET A 162 15.56 -6.14 -5.58
CA MET A 162 16.81 -5.40 -5.36
C MET A 162 17.91 -6.37 -4.94
N PHE A 163 18.96 -6.48 -5.75
CA PHE A 163 20.13 -7.32 -5.46
C PHE A 163 21.10 -6.53 -4.59
N LEU A 164 21.37 -6.98 -3.36
CA LEU A 164 22.20 -6.26 -2.39
C LEU A 164 23.69 -6.61 -2.48
N LYS A 165 24.01 -7.83 -2.92
CA LYS A 165 25.38 -8.34 -3.02
C LYS A 165 25.72 -8.74 -4.46
N PRO A 166 26.99 -8.71 -4.90
CA PRO A 166 27.40 -9.28 -6.17
C PRO A 166 27.04 -10.76 -6.30
N LEU A 167 26.45 -11.16 -7.42
CA LEU A 167 26.27 -12.56 -7.80
C LEU A 167 27.10 -12.87 -9.05
N LYS A 168 28.33 -13.33 -8.85
CA LYS A 168 29.15 -13.86 -9.94
C LYS A 168 28.70 -15.29 -10.23
N LEU A 169 28.02 -15.50 -11.36
CA LEU A 169 27.17 -16.67 -11.60
C LEU A 169 27.91 -17.98 -11.39
N PHE A 170 28.96 -18.24 -12.16
CA PHE A 170 29.66 -19.52 -12.09
C PHE A 170 30.37 -19.74 -10.75
N GLU A 171 30.91 -18.69 -10.12
CA GLU A 171 31.52 -18.81 -8.78
C GLU A 171 30.48 -19.14 -7.70
N ALA A 172 29.29 -18.52 -7.77
CA ALA A 172 28.22 -18.78 -6.82
C ALA A 172 27.68 -20.20 -6.96
N LEU A 173 27.62 -20.71 -8.20
CA LEU A 173 27.17 -22.07 -8.46
C LEU A 173 28.25 -23.12 -8.10
N GLU A 174 29.54 -22.84 -8.28
CA GLU A 174 30.66 -23.70 -7.82
C GLU A 174 30.60 -23.98 -6.31
N ASN A 175 30.30 -22.94 -5.54
CA ASN A 175 30.25 -23.00 -4.07
C ASN A 175 28.91 -23.51 -3.52
N SER A 176 27.93 -23.81 -4.38
CA SER A 176 26.56 -24.17 -4.00
C SER A 176 26.37 -25.61 -3.50
N CYS A 177 27.38 -26.48 -3.66
CA CYS A 177 27.26 -27.90 -3.34
C CYS A 177 28.19 -28.37 -2.20
N LYS A 178 27.72 -29.33 -1.38
CA LYS A 178 28.55 -30.04 -0.39
C LYS A 178 29.74 -30.77 -1.03
N ASN A 179 29.60 -31.15 -2.30
CA ASN A 179 30.69 -31.61 -3.17
C ASN A 179 30.91 -30.50 -4.20
N LYS A 180 32.08 -29.85 -4.23
CA LYS A 180 32.41 -28.79 -5.21
C LYS A 180 31.96 -29.21 -6.62
N ILE A 181 31.10 -28.41 -7.26
CA ILE A 181 30.82 -28.60 -8.69
C ILE A 181 32.08 -28.13 -9.42
N ASP A 182 32.77 -29.03 -10.12
CA ASP A 182 33.89 -28.66 -10.98
C ASP A 182 33.39 -28.29 -12.37
N PHE A 183 33.11 -27.01 -12.60
CA PHE A 183 32.59 -26.50 -13.88
C PHE A 183 33.56 -26.71 -15.06
N LEU A 184 34.82 -27.06 -14.81
CA LEU A 184 35.76 -27.41 -15.88
C LEU A 184 35.49 -28.81 -16.47
N ASN A 185 34.80 -29.68 -15.72
CA ASN A 185 34.46 -31.05 -16.11
C ASN A 185 33.00 -31.23 -16.54
N PHE A 186 32.16 -30.20 -16.44
CA PHE A 186 30.76 -30.26 -16.89
C PHE A 186 30.66 -30.04 -18.40
N SER A 187 29.96 -30.95 -19.06
CA SER A 187 29.48 -30.81 -20.43
C SER A 187 28.24 -29.89 -20.46
N ALA A 188 27.95 -29.28 -21.61
CA ALA A 188 26.72 -28.48 -21.79
C ALA A 188 25.43 -29.27 -21.46
N THR A 189 25.47 -30.61 -21.57
CA THR A 189 24.34 -31.48 -21.23
C THR A 189 24.09 -31.61 -19.74
N ASP A 190 25.10 -31.37 -18.90
CA ASP A 190 24.97 -31.50 -17.44
C ASP A 190 24.16 -30.34 -16.83
N PHE A 191 24.13 -29.18 -17.49
CA PHE A 191 23.30 -28.06 -17.08
C PHE A 191 21.84 -28.23 -17.46
N ASN A 192 21.50 -29.02 -18.47
CA ASN A 192 20.16 -29.02 -19.05
C ASN A 192 19.03 -29.25 -18.03
N ASN A 193 19.24 -30.11 -17.03
CA ASN A 193 18.22 -30.48 -16.06
C ASN A 193 18.44 -29.88 -14.66
N VAL A 194 19.42 -28.98 -14.49
CA VAL A 194 19.72 -28.40 -13.18
C VAL A 194 18.84 -27.18 -12.86
N VAL A 195 18.47 -27.05 -11.60
CA VAL A 195 17.75 -25.90 -11.05
C VAL A 195 18.47 -25.46 -9.78
N PHE A 196 19.08 -24.30 -9.82
CA PHE A 196 19.67 -23.64 -8.67
C PHE A 196 18.69 -22.67 -8.03
N TYR A 197 18.56 -22.79 -6.73
CA TYR A 197 17.54 -22.07 -5.99
C TYR A 197 18.06 -21.38 -4.74
N THR A 198 17.62 -20.15 -4.48
CA THR A 198 18.08 -19.34 -3.34
C THR A 198 17.42 -19.73 -2.02
N TYR A 199 18.19 -20.14 -1.03
CA TYR A 199 17.59 -20.45 0.28
C TYR A 199 17.14 -19.16 1.01
N MET A 200 16.03 -19.24 1.76
CA MET A 200 15.59 -18.16 2.67
C MET A 200 16.05 -18.49 4.09
N GLN A 201 16.67 -17.53 4.81
CA GLN A 201 17.03 -17.74 6.22
C GLN A 201 15.77 -17.87 7.10
N SER A 202 15.82 -18.78 8.06
CA SER A 202 14.69 -19.24 8.88
C SER A 202 14.10 -18.19 9.83
N ASP A 203 14.85 -17.12 10.11
CA ASP A 203 14.59 -16.31 11.30
C ASP A 203 13.52 -15.23 11.07
N ASN A 204 12.99 -15.14 9.84
CA ASN A 204 12.02 -14.11 9.42
C ASN A 204 10.60 -14.63 9.12
N MET A 205 10.31 -15.93 9.30
CA MET A 205 8.98 -16.50 9.11
C MET A 205 8.77 -17.74 10.01
N GLU A 206 7.74 -17.75 10.86
CA GLU A 206 7.23 -18.93 11.58
C GLU A 206 6.67 -20.04 10.65
N LEU A 207 6.90 -19.96 9.35
CA LEU A 207 6.34 -20.87 8.35
C LEU A 207 7.37 -21.88 7.86
N PHE A 208 7.16 -23.11 8.36
CA PHE A 208 7.55 -24.42 7.80
C PHE A 208 8.99 -24.92 8.01
N ARG A 209 9.26 -25.31 9.27
CA ARG A 209 10.31 -26.28 9.62
C ARG A 209 9.86 -27.71 9.28
N ASN A 210 10.42 -28.32 8.22
CA ASN A 210 11.07 -29.64 8.26
C ASN A 210 11.41 -30.20 6.86
N GLN A 211 12.62 -30.77 6.75
CA GLN A 211 13.05 -31.83 5.81
C GLN A 211 12.75 -31.63 4.31
N ASN A 212 13.70 -31.09 3.53
CA ASN A 212 13.72 -31.17 2.04
C ASN A 212 12.41 -30.79 1.30
N ARG A 213 11.43 -30.16 1.96
CA ARG A 213 10.05 -30.09 1.46
C ARG A 213 9.56 -28.70 1.10
N TYR A 214 10.17 -27.61 1.56
CA TYR A 214 9.68 -26.28 1.22
C TYR A 214 10.78 -25.29 0.90
N ILE A 215 10.72 -24.86 -0.34
CA ILE A 215 11.58 -23.91 -0.99
C ILE A 215 10.70 -22.67 -1.18
N THR A 216 10.83 -21.69 -0.29
CA THR A 216 10.01 -20.48 -0.31
C THR A 216 10.65 -19.43 -1.21
N GLY A 217 9.84 -18.78 -2.07
CA GLY A 217 10.29 -17.73 -2.98
C GLY A 217 10.74 -18.19 -4.38
N ILE A 218 10.41 -19.43 -4.81
CA ILE A 218 10.81 -19.94 -6.15
C ILE A 218 10.28 -19.08 -7.27
N ASP A 219 9.16 -18.43 -7.00
CA ASP A 219 8.53 -17.42 -7.79
C ASP A 219 9.19 -16.04 -7.69
N LEU A 220 10.37 -15.92 -7.09
CA LEU A 220 11.13 -14.67 -7.00
C LEU A 220 12.40 -14.75 -7.83
N PHE A 221 13.23 -15.76 -7.60
CA PHE A 221 14.57 -15.82 -8.17
C PHE A 221 15.13 -17.25 -8.21
N LEU A 222 15.43 -17.72 -9.42
CA LEU A 222 16.11 -18.99 -9.64
C LEU A 222 17.05 -18.91 -10.86
N ILE A 223 17.99 -19.86 -10.92
CA ILE A 223 18.85 -20.07 -12.09
C ILE A 223 18.65 -21.51 -12.55
N ALA A 224 18.40 -21.75 -13.84
CA ALA A 224 18.17 -23.09 -14.35
C ALA A 224 18.87 -23.30 -15.69
N GLY A 225 19.08 -24.57 -16.03
CA GLY A 225 19.43 -24.95 -17.39
C GLY A 225 18.30 -24.71 -18.39
N ASN A 226 18.64 -24.70 -19.67
CA ASN A 226 17.67 -24.44 -20.72
C ASN A 226 16.52 -25.47 -20.75
N LYS A 227 16.79 -26.77 -20.63
CA LYS A 227 15.70 -27.77 -20.62
C LYS A 227 14.85 -27.71 -19.35
N ALA A 228 15.47 -27.44 -18.20
CA ALA A 228 14.78 -27.26 -16.93
C ALA A 228 13.79 -26.07 -16.97
N ILE A 229 14.15 -24.93 -17.58
CA ILE A 229 13.22 -23.80 -17.69
C ILE A 229 11.99 -24.12 -18.54
N GLU A 230 12.14 -24.92 -19.60
CA GLU A 230 11.01 -25.30 -20.46
C GLU A 230 9.96 -26.07 -19.65
N TYR A 231 10.40 -26.92 -18.72
CA TYR A 231 9.47 -27.61 -17.81
C TYR A 231 8.89 -26.68 -16.74
N ILE A 232 9.72 -25.85 -16.11
CA ILE A 232 9.32 -24.93 -15.04
C ILE A 232 8.33 -23.86 -15.51
N SER A 233 8.40 -23.46 -16.79
CA SER A 233 7.53 -22.42 -17.35
C SER A 233 6.22 -22.96 -17.95
N ASN A 234 6.12 -24.28 -18.19
CA ASN A 234 5.01 -24.89 -18.91
C ASN A 234 3.91 -25.50 -18.01
N TRP A 235 3.30 -24.65 -17.18
CA TRP A 235 2.18 -25.05 -16.33
C TRP A 235 0.98 -24.10 -16.35
N HIS A 236 1.03 -23.02 -17.14
CA HIS A 236 -0.08 -22.06 -17.26
C HIS A 236 -1.43 -22.72 -17.59
N ASN A 237 -1.45 -23.55 -18.64
CA ASN A 237 -2.65 -24.28 -19.06
C ASN A 237 -3.07 -25.39 -18.07
N LYS A 238 -2.19 -25.76 -17.14
CA LYS A 238 -2.49 -26.76 -16.11
C LYS A 238 -3.14 -26.13 -14.88
N VAL A 239 -3.02 -24.82 -14.65
CA VAL A 239 -3.51 -24.15 -13.42
C VAL A 239 -4.97 -24.48 -13.11
N LEU A 240 -5.85 -24.49 -14.13
CA LEU A 240 -7.28 -24.74 -13.95
C LEU A 240 -7.64 -26.22 -13.71
N ASN A 241 -6.72 -27.15 -14.05
CA ASN A 241 -6.98 -28.59 -13.97
C ASN A 241 -6.73 -29.17 -12.58
N TYR A 242 -6.13 -28.39 -11.67
CA TYR A 242 -5.79 -28.84 -10.33
C TYR A 242 -6.49 -27.96 -9.30
N HIS A 243 -6.78 -28.55 -8.14
CA HIS A 243 -7.16 -27.79 -6.95
C HIS A 243 -6.14 -26.68 -6.68
N PRO A 244 -6.56 -25.47 -6.26
CA PRO A 244 -5.60 -24.43 -5.94
C PRO A 244 -4.77 -25.01 -4.80
N MET A 245 -3.47 -25.19 -5.02
CA MET A 245 -2.63 -25.87 -4.04
C MET A 245 -2.41 -25.05 -2.76
N GLY A 246 -3.32 -24.13 -2.40
CA GLY A 246 -3.33 -23.36 -1.15
C GLY A 246 -2.18 -22.38 -0.97
N VAL A 247 -1.19 -22.38 -1.85
CA VAL A 247 -0.03 -21.50 -1.80
C VAL A 247 0.42 -21.17 -3.22
N GLY A 248 1.23 -20.14 -3.32
CA GLY A 248 1.61 -19.48 -4.56
C GLY A 248 2.33 -20.34 -5.61
N PRO A 249 2.80 -19.68 -6.68
CA PRO A 249 3.58 -20.28 -7.78
C PRO A 249 4.72 -21.23 -7.36
N GLU A 250 5.25 -21.12 -6.14
CA GLU A 250 6.34 -21.95 -5.62
C GLU A 250 5.98 -23.45 -5.57
N ARG A 251 4.73 -23.79 -5.20
CA ARG A 251 4.29 -25.20 -5.22
C ARG A 251 4.20 -25.75 -6.65
N TRP A 252 3.78 -24.93 -7.60
CA TRP A 252 3.74 -25.30 -9.00
C TRP A 252 5.12 -25.57 -9.57
N ILE A 253 6.07 -24.67 -9.30
CA ILE A 253 7.45 -24.85 -9.74
C ILE A 253 8.08 -26.07 -9.07
N THR A 254 7.89 -26.26 -7.76
CA THR A 254 8.35 -27.46 -7.04
C THR A 254 7.75 -28.74 -7.63
N LYS A 255 6.47 -28.71 -8.00
CA LYS A 255 5.80 -29.81 -8.68
C LYS A 255 6.45 -30.10 -10.04
N GLN A 256 6.73 -29.09 -10.87
CA GLN A 256 7.42 -29.32 -12.15
C GLN A 256 8.80 -29.94 -11.94
N ILE A 257 9.58 -29.43 -10.96
CA ILE A 257 10.89 -29.99 -10.60
C ILE A 257 10.79 -31.48 -10.26
N LYS A 258 9.79 -31.86 -9.45
CA LYS A 258 9.55 -33.25 -9.07
C LYS A 258 9.05 -34.11 -10.24
N ASP A 259 8.03 -33.66 -10.96
CA ASP A 259 7.37 -34.40 -12.03
C ASP A 259 8.34 -34.73 -13.18
N TYR A 260 9.31 -33.85 -13.44
CA TYR A 260 10.31 -34.01 -14.50
C TYR A 260 11.68 -34.48 -13.99
N ASN A 261 11.78 -34.89 -12.72
CA ASN A 261 13.00 -35.37 -12.07
C ASN A 261 14.22 -34.43 -12.29
N LEU A 262 13.99 -33.12 -12.11
CA LEU A 262 15.02 -32.10 -12.30
C LEU A 262 15.99 -32.10 -11.11
N ASN A 263 17.27 -31.85 -11.39
CA ASN A 263 18.31 -31.80 -10.39
C ASN A 263 18.28 -30.45 -9.66
N LEU A 264 17.60 -30.43 -8.52
CA LEU A 264 17.51 -29.25 -7.67
C LEU A 264 18.75 -29.09 -6.78
N GLN A 265 19.34 -27.90 -6.80
CA GLN A 265 20.49 -27.49 -6.01
C GLN A 265 20.18 -26.19 -5.26
N LEU A 266 20.71 -26.04 -4.04
CA LEU A 266 20.57 -24.81 -3.27
C LEU A 266 21.74 -23.87 -3.56
N MET A 267 21.46 -22.65 -3.99
CA MET A 267 22.43 -21.58 -4.18
C MET A 267 22.59 -20.79 -2.88
N TYR A 268 23.85 -20.61 -2.42
CA TYR A 268 24.17 -19.80 -1.24
C TYR A 268 24.12 -18.29 -1.54
N TYR A 269 22.93 -17.82 -1.86
CA TYR A 269 22.64 -16.42 -2.15
C TYR A 269 21.28 -16.09 -1.54
N SER A 270 21.27 -15.80 -0.24
CA SER A 270 20.06 -15.82 0.58
C SER A 270 19.25 -14.53 0.54
N LYS A 271 17.95 -14.64 0.79
CA LYS A 271 17.10 -13.51 1.21
C LYS A 271 17.02 -13.47 2.74
N PRO A 272 17.12 -12.29 3.39
CA PRO A 272 17.22 -10.95 2.79
C PRO A 272 18.65 -10.47 2.47
N ASP A 273 19.70 -11.19 2.89
CA ASP A 273 21.07 -10.67 2.89
C ASP A 273 21.64 -10.33 1.51
N CYS A 274 21.30 -11.11 0.49
CA CYS A 274 21.82 -10.97 -0.85
C CYS A 274 20.83 -10.29 -1.80
N TYR A 275 19.53 -10.38 -1.52
CA TYR A 275 18.49 -9.69 -2.28
C TYR A 275 17.21 -9.55 -1.47
N ILE A 276 16.41 -8.52 -1.78
CA ILE A 276 15.09 -8.29 -1.19
C ILE A 276 14.05 -8.01 -2.27
N ILE A 277 12.77 -8.24 -1.94
CA ILE A 277 11.67 -7.73 -2.77
C ILE A 277 11.47 -6.28 -2.36
N PHE A 278 11.78 -5.37 -3.27
CA PHE A 278 11.64 -3.96 -3.03
C PHE A 278 10.27 -3.53 -3.53
N ARG A 279 9.26 -3.61 -2.66
CA ARG A 279 7.90 -3.18 -3.02
C ARG A 279 7.81 -1.66 -2.84
N SER A 280 7.02 -0.98 -3.66
CA SER A 280 6.93 0.49 -3.63
C SER A 280 6.39 1.07 -2.32
N ASN A 281 5.73 0.24 -1.50
CA ASN A 281 5.31 0.60 -0.14
C ASN A 281 6.47 0.57 0.87
N THR A 282 7.64 0.02 0.52
CA THR A 282 8.76 -0.15 1.47
C THR A 282 9.65 1.09 1.59
N ASN A 283 9.51 2.11 0.73
CA ASN A 283 10.56 3.13 0.61
C ASN A 283 10.10 4.57 0.41
N ASP A 284 8.90 4.92 0.88
CA ASP A 284 8.64 6.33 1.14
C ASP A 284 8.48 6.57 2.63
N LEU A 285 9.57 6.28 3.35
CA LEU A 285 9.77 6.61 4.77
C LEU A 285 9.28 8.02 5.09
N LYS A 286 9.37 8.96 4.14
CA LYS A 286 8.87 10.33 4.30
C LYS A 286 7.34 10.35 4.49
N TYR A 287 6.57 9.71 3.62
CA TYR A 287 5.10 9.69 3.76
C TYR A 287 4.66 8.79 4.90
N GLU A 288 5.32 7.65 5.13
CA GLU A 288 5.00 6.82 6.30
C GLU A 288 5.24 7.59 7.60
N LYS A 289 6.36 8.32 7.68
CA LYS A 289 6.65 9.21 8.81
C LYS A 289 5.62 10.33 8.92
N GLN A 290 5.24 10.99 7.83
CA GLN A 290 4.20 12.03 7.85
C GLN A 290 2.83 11.47 8.28
N MET A 291 2.46 10.26 7.84
CA MET A 291 1.22 9.61 8.27
C MET A 291 1.28 9.19 9.74
N GLN A 292 2.42 8.72 10.22
CA GLN A 292 2.65 8.46 11.65
C GLN A 292 2.55 9.77 12.45
N GLU A 293 3.17 10.85 11.98
CA GLU A 293 3.08 12.17 12.59
C GLU A 293 1.63 12.70 12.63
N ILE A 294 0.84 12.47 11.57
CA ILE A 294 -0.60 12.79 11.53
C ILE A 294 -1.35 12.00 12.60
N GLU A 295 -1.14 10.69 12.69
CA GLU A 295 -1.82 9.85 13.67
C GLU A 295 -1.41 10.18 15.12
N GLU A 296 -0.13 10.52 15.35
CA GLU A 296 0.34 11.01 16.63
C GLU A 296 -0.28 12.37 16.99
N ALA A 297 -0.34 13.31 16.04
CA ALA A 297 -0.98 14.61 16.24
C ALA A 297 -2.47 14.46 16.54
N LYS A 298 -3.20 13.57 15.83
CA LYS A 298 -4.59 13.21 16.15
C LYS A 298 -4.75 12.62 17.55
N ARG A 299 -3.78 11.80 18.01
CA ARG A 299 -3.79 11.25 19.38
C ARG A 299 -3.57 12.32 20.44
N ARG A 300 -2.73 13.33 20.14
CA ARG A 300 -2.45 14.49 21.00
C ARG A 300 -3.46 15.62 20.88
N TRP A 301 -4.44 15.49 19.99
CA TRP A 301 -5.48 16.50 19.71
C TRP A 301 -4.90 17.81 19.15
N GLU A 302 -3.76 17.72 18.45
CA GLU A 302 -3.09 18.85 17.78
C GLU A 302 -3.74 19.10 16.40
N TYR A 303 -5.02 19.48 16.37
CA TYR A 303 -5.84 19.52 15.14
C TYR A 303 -5.30 20.45 14.04
N ASP A 304 -4.78 21.63 14.41
CA ASP A 304 -4.17 22.56 13.46
C ASP A 304 -2.92 21.95 12.80
N LYS A 305 -2.12 21.22 13.58
CA LYS A 305 -0.97 20.48 13.06
C LYS A 305 -1.39 19.34 12.15
N VAL A 306 -2.45 18.60 12.50
CA VAL A 306 -3.01 17.55 11.63
C VAL A 306 -3.42 18.16 10.29
N GLN A 307 -4.11 19.30 10.30
CA GLN A 307 -4.49 20.01 9.08
C GLN A 307 -3.25 20.42 8.26
N PHE A 308 -2.27 21.06 8.89
CA PHE A 308 -1.02 21.46 8.24
C PHE A 308 -0.27 20.27 7.61
N LEU A 309 -0.19 19.14 8.33
CA LEU A 309 0.45 17.93 7.82
C LEU A 309 -0.29 17.36 6.61
N TYR A 310 -1.64 17.31 6.65
CA TYR A 310 -2.43 16.90 5.50
C TYR A 310 -2.24 17.84 4.30
N GLU A 311 -2.29 19.15 4.50
CA GLU A 311 -2.10 20.14 3.43
C GLU A 311 -0.74 19.99 2.72
N ASN A 312 0.29 19.55 3.43
CA ASN A 312 1.60 19.26 2.85
C ASN A 312 1.64 17.97 2.01
N ILE A 313 0.79 16.98 2.31
CA ILE A 313 0.78 15.69 1.61
C ILE A 313 -0.31 15.59 0.54
N ILE A 314 -1.39 16.38 0.60
CA ILE A 314 -2.54 16.25 -0.33
C ILE A 314 -2.20 16.64 -1.77
N LYS A 315 -1.04 17.25 -2.04
CA LYS A 315 -0.48 17.32 -3.40
C LYS A 315 -0.44 15.93 -4.06
N ASN A 316 -0.35 14.90 -3.24
CA ASN A 316 -0.70 13.53 -3.59
C ASN A 316 -2.22 13.34 -3.40
N GLU A 317 -2.96 13.36 -4.52
CA GLU A 317 -4.41 13.17 -4.63
C GLU A 317 -4.95 11.96 -3.84
N TYR A 318 -4.09 11.00 -3.52
CA TYR A 318 -4.43 9.77 -2.84
C TYR A 318 -4.97 9.96 -1.40
N TYR A 319 -4.46 10.95 -0.66
CA TYR A 319 -4.89 11.21 0.73
C TYR A 319 -5.99 12.26 0.82
N LEU A 320 -6.50 12.74 -0.32
CA LEU A 320 -7.47 13.82 -0.37
C LEU A 320 -8.75 13.45 0.38
N PHE A 321 -9.35 12.28 0.12
CA PHE A 321 -10.61 11.91 0.78
C PHE A 321 -10.45 11.57 2.26
N GLU A 322 -9.27 11.10 2.67
CA GLU A 322 -8.96 10.93 4.09
C GLU A 322 -8.86 12.30 4.79
N PHE A 323 -8.22 13.29 4.16
CA PHE A 323 -8.18 14.66 4.66
C PHE A 323 -9.56 15.31 4.70
N VAL A 324 -10.38 15.09 3.66
CA VAL A 324 -11.76 15.57 3.61
C VAL A 324 -12.61 14.98 4.73
N ARG A 325 -12.46 13.68 5.03
CA ARG A 325 -13.11 13.05 6.19
C ARG A 325 -12.67 13.74 7.49
N PHE A 326 -11.38 13.96 7.66
CA PHE A 326 -10.85 14.67 8.82
C PHE A 326 -11.45 16.08 8.96
N LEU A 327 -11.45 16.88 7.89
CA LEU A 327 -12.05 18.22 7.87
C LEU A 327 -13.56 18.19 8.18
N ALA A 328 -14.27 17.18 7.70
CA ALA A 328 -15.70 17.00 7.98
C ALA A 328 -15.94 16.69 9.46
N ASP A 329 -15.06 15.88 10.06
CA ASP A 329 -15.12 15.55 11.49
C ASP A 329 -14.90 16.75 12.39
N ILE A 330 -13.99 17.65 12.00
CA ILE A 330 -13.73 18.90 12.71
C ILE A 330 -14.61 20.07 12.23
N GLY A 331 -15.62 19.82 11.40
CA GLY A 331 -16.58 20.84 10.97
C GLY A 331 -16.00 21.98 10.12
N LYS A 332 -14.95 21.74 9.32
CA LYS A 332 -14.33 22.74 8.43
C LYS A 332 -14.88 22.65 6.99
N LEU A 333 -16.20 22.85 6.85
CA LEU A 333 -16.92 22.69 5.58
C LEU A 333 -16.45 23.62 4.46
N GLU A 334 -16.15 24.87 4.78
CA GLU A 334 -15.64 25.86 3.81
C GLU A 334 -14.30 25.41 3.20
N ARG A 335 -13.45 24.78 4.00
CA ARG A 335 -12.16 24.25 3.53
C ARG A 335 -12.36 23.09 2.56
N ILE A 336 -13.31 22.20 2.84
CA ILE A 336 -13.65 21.10 1.92
C ILE A 336 -14.23 21.65 0.61
N TYR A 337 -15.11 22.66 0.68
CA TYR A 337 -15.64 23.32 -0.51
C TYR A 337 -14.51 23.90 -1.36
N LYS A 338 -13.59 24.66 -0.74
CA LYS A 338 -12.42 25.20 -1.44
C LYS A 338 -11.60 24.08 -2.09
N LEU A 339 -11.34 22.98 -1.39
CA LEU A 339 -10.62 21.84 -1.97
C LEU A 339 -11.32 21.27 -3.21
N PHE A 340 -12.63 21.04 -3.13
CA PHE A 340 -13.39 20.36 -4.18
C PHE A 340 -13.61 21.24 -5.41
N PHE A 341 -13.93 22.52 -5.21
CA PHE A 341 -14.41 23.39 -6.27
C PHE A 341 -13.36 24.38 -6.77
N ILE A 342 -12.35 24.71 -5.95
CA ILE A 342 -11.34 25.72 -6.28
C ILE A 342 -9.96 25.08 -6.47
N ASP A 343 -9.44 24.39 -5.45
CA ASP A 343 -8.04 23.94 -5.46
C ASP A 343 -7.83 22.75 -6.42
N PHE A 344 -8.71 21.74 -6.41
CA PHE A 344 -8.65 20.60 -7.34
C PHE A 344 -9.61 20.73 -8.53
N GLY A 345 -10.78 21.32 -8.30
CA GLY A 345 -11.86 21.39 -9.28
C GLY A 345 -12.69 20.10 -9.36
N ILE A 346 -13.99 20.27 -9.62
CA ILE A 346 -14.99 19.20 -9.54
C ILE A 346 -14.70 18.03 -10.48
N ASP A 347 -14.15 18.29 -11.67
CA ASP A 347 -13.85 17.26 -12.66
C ASP A 347 -12.71 16.34 -12.20
N VAL A 348 -11.72 16.89 -11.51
CA VAL A 348 -10.63 16.09 -10.91
C VAL A 348 -11.19 15.22 -9.78
N ILE A 349 -12.05 15.78 -8.92
CA ILE A 349 -12.71 15.04 -7.84
C ILE A 349 -13.53 13.86 -8.39
N ARG A 350 -14.32 14.08 -9.44
CA ARG A 350 -15.10 13.00 -10.10
C ARG A 350 -14.20 11.90 -10.65
N LYS A 351 -13.12 12.26 -11.35
CA LYS A 351 -12.13 11.28 -11.83
C LYS A 351 -11.47 10.49 -10.70
N LEU A 352 -11.20 11.12 -9.55
CA LEU A 352 -10.65 10.42 -8.38
C LEU A 352 -11.65 9.44 -7.75
N ILE A 353 -12.94 9.81 -7.73
CA ILE A 353 -14.02 8.92 -7.30
C ILE A 353 -14.15 7.71 -8.23
N GLU A 354 -14.17 7.94 -9.55
CA GLU A 354 -14.26 6.90 -10.58
C GLU A 354 -13.07 5.92 -10.52
N LYS A 355 -11.88 6.44 -10.19
CA LYS A 355 -10.66 5.62 -9.99
C LYS A 355 -10.69 4.77 -8.71
N GLY A 356 -11.70 4.92 -7.84
CA GLY A 356 -11.80 4.15 -6.61
C GLY A 356 -10.65 4.43 -5.63
N VAL A 357 -10.16 5.67 -5.58
CA VAL A 357 -9.15 6.10 -4.59
C VAL A 357 -9.67 5.81 -3.17
N LYS A 358 -8.76 5.55 -2.22
CA LYS A 358 -9.14 5.26 -0.84
C LYS A 358 -10.08 6.32 -0.30
N ASP A 359 -11.14 5.85 0.38
CA ASP A 359 -12.20 6.68 0.94
C ASP A 359 -13.03 7.45 -0.12
N SER A 360 -13.05 7.03 -1.38
CA SER A 360 -13.86 7.67 -2.45
C SER A 360 -15.35 7.79 -2.12
N GLU A 361 -15.91 6.90 -1.31
CA GLU A 361 -17.28 7.00 -0.79
C GLU A 361 -17.50 8.31 0.00
N VAL A 362 -16.49 8.77 0.75
CA VAL A 362 -16.53 10.08 1.42
C VAL A 362 -16.60 11.19 0.38
N GLY A 363 -15.82 11.07 -0.69
CA GLY A 363 -15.86 11.99 -1.83
C GLY A 363 -17.26 12.10 -2.43
N VAL A 364 -17.90 10.96 -2.70
CA VAL A 364 -19.29 10.90 -3.20
C VAL A 364 -20.25 11.58 -2.24
N ASN A 365 -20.19 11.20 -0.96
CA ASN A 365 -21.10 11.73 0.06
C ASN A 365 -20.94 13.24 0.26
N MET A 366 -19.70 13.73 0.28
CA MET A 366 -19.41 15.16 0.40
C MET A 366 -19.82 15.94 -0.85
N LEU A 367 -19.55 15.41 -2.04
CA LEU A 367 -19.96 16.05 -3.28
C LEU A 367 -21.48 16.18 -3.36
N ASN A 368 -22.21 15.10 -3.02
CA ASN A 368 -23.67 15.11 -2.92
C ASN A 368 -24.17 16.10 -1.86
N PHE A 369 -23.48 16.22 -0.73
CA PHE A 369 -23.79 17.19 0.31
C PHE A 369 -23.67 18.63 -0.21
N PHE A 370 -22.56 18.99 -0.87
CA PHE A 370 -22.37 20.35 -1.37
C PHE A 370 -23.32 20.70 -2.53
N ILE A 371 -23.58 19.76 -3.43
CA ILE A 371 -24.48 19.99 -4.57
C ILE A 371 -25.93 20.18 -4.10
N ASN A 372 -26.40 19.36 -3.15
CA ASN A 372 -27.83 19.31 -2.82
C ASN A 372 -28.21 20.15 -1.60
N ILE A 373 -27.30 20.32 -0.64
CA ILE A 373 -27.60 20.86 0.69
C ILE A 373 -26.83 22.16 0.95
N PHE A 374 -25.52 22.19 0.69
CA PHE A 374 -24.68 23.33 1.08
C PHE A 374 -23.84 23.84 -0.09
N ASN A 375 -24.30 24.88 -0.77
CA ASN A 375 -23.48 25.58 -1.77
C ASN A 375 -23.22 27.02 -1.29
N PRO A 376 -22.04 27.32 -0.71
CA PRO A 376 -21.66 28.66 -0.26
C PRO A 376 -21.90 29.78 -1.28
N SER A 377 -21.83 29.46 -2.57
CA SER A 377 -22.01 30.43 -3.66
C SER A 377 -23.48 30.75 -3.97
N ILE A 378 -24.43 29.90 -3.58
CA ILE A 378 -25.86 29.99 -3.93
C ILE A 378 -26.70 29.54 -2.74
N LEU A 379 -26.35 29.97 -1.53
CA LEU A 379 -27.02 29.54 -0.30
C LEU A 379 -28.46 30.08 -0.27
N GLU A 380 -29.38 29.30 -0.82
CA GLU A 380 -30.81 29.55 -0.74
C GLU A 380 -31.39 28.91 0.52
N TYR A 381 -32.32 29.63 1.15
CA TYR A 381 -33.08 29.15 2.28
C TYR A 381 -34.04 28.03 1.83
N LYS A 382 -33.66 26.76 2.06
CA LYS A 382 -34.54 25.60 1.82
C LYS A 382 -35.29 25.20 3.08
N ASP A 383 -36.48 24.60 2.91
CA ASP A 383 -37.38 24.31 4.03
C ASP A 383 -36.92 23.19 4.98
N ASN A 384 -35.90 22.41 4.61
CA ASN A 384 -35.34 21.39 5.50
C ASN A 384 -34.43 22.02 6.57
N ILE A 385 -34.41 21.43 7.76
CA ILE A 385 -33.66 21.96 8.90
C ILE A 385 -32.15 22.04 8.63
N GLU A 386 -31.56 21.04 7.95
CA GLU A 386 -30.14 21.04 7.63
C GLU A 386 -29.74 22.34 6.90
N SER A 387 -30.53 22.75 5.91
CA SER A 387 -30.29 23.96 5.12
C SER A 387 -30.52 25.23 5.95
N LYS A 388 -31.54 25.26 6.83
CA LYS A 388 -31.80 26.39 7.74
C LYS A 388 -30.63 26.63 8.68
N ILE A 389 -30.10 25.57 9.29
CA ILE A 389 -28.93 25.65 10.18
C ILE A 389 -27.74 26.19 9.40
N LEU A 390 -27.42 25.61 8.24
CA LEU A 390 -26.29 26.04 7.42
C LEU A 390 -26.41 27.49 6.95
N TYR A 391 -27.61 27.92 6.54
CA TYR A 391 -27.89 29.30 6.14
C TYR A 391 -27.63 30.28 7.28
N LEU A 392 -28.24 30.05 8.45
CA LEU A 392 -28.06 30.92 9.61
C LEU A 392 -26.61 30.95 10.11
N THR A 393 -25.93 29.79 10.10
CA THR A 393 -24.52 29.68 10.45
C THR A 393 -23.63 30.47 9.49
N TYR A 394 -23.88 30.37 8.18
CA TYR A 394 -23.05 31.03 7.16
C TYR A 394 -23.26 32.55 7.14
N HIS A 395 -24.48 33.02 7.41
CA HIS A 395 -24.82 34.44 7.54
C HIS A 395 -24.61 35.01 8.95
N GLU A 396 -24.04 34.22 9.86
CA GLU A 396 -23.74 34.64 11.24
C GLU A 396 -24.97 35.16 12.01
N ASP A 397 -26.18 34.73 11.64
CA ASP A 397 -27.44 35.02 12.35
C ASP A 397 -27.60 34.08 13.55
N PHE A 398 -26.69 34.25 14.51
CA PHE A 398 -26.55 33.33 15.64
C PHE A 398 -27.75 33.38 16.59
N ASP A 399 -28.41 34.52 16.76
CA ASP A 399 -29.61 34.60 17.60
C ASP A 399 -30.73 33.68 17.09
N ARG A 400 -31.00 33.73 15.78
CA ARG A 400 -31.99 32.83 15.17
C ARG A 400 -31.50 31.39 15.16
N LEU A 401 -30.21 31.14 14.96
CA LEU A 401 -29.64 29.79 15.02
C LEU A 401 -29.80 29.17 16.41
N ILE A 402 -29.51 29.93 17.47
CA ILE A 402 -29.68 29.51 18.86
C ILE A 402 -31.15 29.24 19.16
N SER A 403 -32.05 30.14 18.73
CA SER A 403 -33.49 29.93 18.84
C SER A 403 -33.90 28.64 18.13
N LEU A 404 -33.40 28.41 16.91
CA LEU A 404 -33.69 27.21 16.13
C LEU A 404 -33.25 25.94 16.85
N PHE A 405 -32.04 25.91 17.42
CA PHE A 405 -31.56 24.77 18.20
C PHE A 405 -32.39 24.51 19.45
N ARG A 406 -32.79 25.55 20.18
CA ARG A 406 -33.63 25.43 21.38
C ARG A 406 -35.02 24.88 21.07
N HIS A 407 -35.64 25.30 19.97
CA HIS A 407 -36.94 24.79 19.54
C HIS A 407 -36.86 23.36 18.96
N ASN A 408 -35.67 22.90 18.60
CA ASN A 408 -35.46 21.63 17.90
C ASN A 408 -34.42 20.74 18.59
N THR A 409 -34.54 20.52 19.90
CA THR A 409 -33.59 19.69 20.67
C THR A 409 -33.42 18.28 20.12
N ASN A 410 -34.42 17.72 19.43
CA ASN A 410 -34.33 16.41 18.79
C ASN A 410 -33.28 16.36 17.67
N ILE A 411 -32.98 17.50 17.06
CA ILE A 411 -31.99 17.62 15.99
C ILE A 411 -30.58 17.56 16.56
N LEU A 412 -30.38 18.14 17.74
CA LEU A 412 -29.14 18.00 18.52
C LEU A 412 -28.91 16.55 18.98
N LYS A 413 -29.96 15.73 19.05
CA LYS A 413 -29.93 14.30 19.39
C LYS A 413 -29.79 13.37 18.17
N LYS A 414 -29.80 13.90 16.94
CA LYS A 414 -29.77 13.09 15.71
C LYS A 414 -28.37 12.49 15.51
N ASP A 415 -28.29 11.18 15.65
CA ASP A 415 -27.04 10.43 15.57
C ASP A 415 -26.71 10.01 14.13
N CYS A 416 -26.49 10.98 13.25
CA CYS A 416 -26.01 10.72 11.90
C CYS A 416 -24.86 11.64 11.49
N GLY A 417 -23.89 11.08 10.75
CA GLY A 417 -22.65 11.78 10.38
C GLY A 417 -22.87 13.13 9.71
N LYS A 418 -23.90 13.24 8.84
CA LYS A 418 -24.28 14.47 8.15
C LYS A 418 -24.72 15.57 9.11
N MET A 419 -25.69 15.30 10.00
CA MET A 419 -26.19 16.31 10.93
C MET A 419 -25.10 16.77 11.90
N GLN A 420 -24.31 15.82 12.39
CA GLN A 420 -23.24 16.10 13.32
C GLN A 420 -22.12 16.95 12.69
N MET A 421 -21.87 16.80 11.38
CA MET A 421 -20.95 17.67 10.64
C MET A 421 -21.48 19.10 10.53
N ILE A 422 -22.79 19.28 10.29
CA ILE A 422 -23.45 20.60 10.24
C ILE A 422 -23.43 21.28 11.62
N ILE A 423 -23.73 20.54 12.68
CA ILE A 423 -23.68 21.03 14.06
C ILE A 423 -22.26 21.50 14.38
N ASN A 424 -21.23 20.71 14.06
CA ASN A 424 -19.84 21.09 14.31
C ASN A 424 -19.42 22.35 13.57
N PHE A 425 -19.80 22.48 12.29
CA PHE A 425 -19.56 23.71 11.53
C PHE A 425 -20.20 24.92 12.21
N SER A 426 -21.42 24.76 12.72
CA SER A 426 -22.15 25.81 13.44
C SER A 426 -21.50 26.18 14.77
N LEU A 427 -21.07 25.18 15.55
CA LEU A 427 -20.33 25.39 16.79
C LEU A 427 -19.02 26.14 16.54
N ASN A 428 -18.27 25.75 15.52
CA ASN A 428 -17.03 26.43 15.15
C ASN A 428 -17.26 27.90 14.81
N LYS A 429 -18.26 28.21 13.97
CA LYS A 429 -18.58 29.60 13.61
C LYS A 429 -19.04 30.43 14.80
N MET A 430 -19.83 29.85 15.71
CA MET A 430 -20.21 30.51 16.95
C MET A 430 -19.01 30.75 17.88
N MET A 431 -18.06 29.81 17.99
CA MET A 431 -16.84 30.01 18.78
C MET A 431 -15.92 31.07 18.16
N GLU A 432 -15.71 31.03 16.84
CA GLU A 432 -14.94 32.01 16.07
C GLU A 432 -15.50 33.44 16.26
N ASN A 433 -16.83 33.57 16.33
CA ASN A 433 -17.54 34.84 16.55
C ASN A 433 -17.94 35.11 18.00
N ASN A 434 -17.38 34.36 18.96
CA ASN A 434 -17.55 34.64 20.38
C ASN A 434 -18.99 34.57 20.93
N TYR A 435 -19.83 33.77 20.28
CA TYR A 435 -21.29 33.71 20.43
C TYR A 435 -21.82 32.38 21.00
N LEU A 436 -20.96 31.37 21.17
CA LEU A 436 -21.38 30.06 21.70
C LEU A 436 -21.83 30.18 23.17
N LYS A 437 -23.01 29.63 23.47
CA LYS A 437 -23.62 29.60 24.82
C LYS A 437 -23.55 28.20 25.43
N GLU A 438 -23.31 28.14 26.74
CA GLU A 438 -23.17 26.90 27.49
C GLU A 438 -24.42 26.00 27.47
N ASP A 439 -25.62 26.58 27.45
CA ASP A 439 -26.89 25.86 27.48
C ASP A 439 -27.14 25.06 26.19
N LEU A 440 -26.48 25.45 25.10
CA LEU A 440 -26.53 24.76 23.81
C LEU A 440 -25.54 23.61 23.72
N ILE A 441 -24.35 23.77 24.31
CA ILE A 441 -23.28 22.77 24.17
C ILE A 441 -23.51 21.56 25.07
N LEU A 442 -24.10 21.74 26.25
CA LEU A 442 -24.31 20.64 27.20
C LEU A 442 -25.20 19.50 26.64
N PRO A 443 -26.34 19.78 25.98
CA PRO A 443 -27.11 18.74 25.30
C PRO A 443 -26.32 17.98 24.21
N ILE A 444 -25.43 18.67 23.50
CA ILE A 444 -24.60 18.08 22.44
C ILE A 444 -23.53 17.16 23.07
N LEU A 445 -22.84 17.63 24.12
CA LEU A 445 -21.86 16.82 24.84
C LEU A 445 -22.51 15.58 25.48
N TYR A 446 -23.74 15.72 26.00
CA TYR A 446 -24.52 14.59 26.51
C TYR A 446 -24.86 13.56 25.41
N LEU A 447 -25.25 14.00 24.20
CA LEU A 447 -25.37 13.09 23.06
C LEU A 447 -24.04 12.39 22.78
N TYR A 448 -22.94 13.12 22.81
CA TYR A 448 -21.62 12.61 22.45
C TYR A 448 -21.16 11.53 23.42
N GLU A 449 -21.45 11.68 24.71
CA GLU A 449 -21.14 10.67 25.73
C GLU A 449 -21.87 9.35 25.46
N ASN A 450 -23.12 9.44 25.02
CA ASN A 450 -24.02 8.30 24.92
C ASN A 450 -24.09 7.68 23.52
N SER A 451 -23.66 8.40 22.48
CA SER A 451 -23.70 7.93 21.10
C SER A 451 -22.56 6.97 20.79
N LYS A 452 -22.89 5.86 20.11
CA LYS A 452 -21.92 4.93 19.52
C LYS A 452 -21.63 5.23 18.04
N ASN A 453 -22.48 5.99 17.35
CA ASN A 453 -22.32 6.25 15.92
C ASN A 453 -21.54 7.55 15.62
N ILE A 454 -21.34 8.42 16.61
CA ILE A 454 -20.43 9.56 16.49
C ILE A 454 -18.99 9.08 16.65
N ASN A 455 -18.16 9.35 15.65
CA ASN A 455 -16.75 8.94 15.70
C ASN A 455 -15.98 9.69 16.80
N GLN A 456 -14.93 9.03 17.30
CA GLN A 456 -14.16 9.56 18.42
C GLN A 456 -13.42 10.86 18.10
N GLN A 457 -12.95 11.04 16.86
CA GLN A 457 -12.23 12.27 16.46
C GLN A 457 -13.12 13.50 16.58
N ARG A 458 -14.38 13.37 16.17
CA ARG A 458 -15.41 14.39 16.28
C ARG A 458 -15.67 14.78 17.74
N LYS A 459 -15.84 13.78 18.59
CA LYS A 459 -16.10 14.02 20.02
C LYS A 459 -14.93 14.75 20.68
N LYS A 460 -13.71 14.29 20.40
CA LYS A 460 -12.46 14.89 20.90
C LYS A 460 -12.33 16.35 20.48
N PHE A 461 -12.52 16.64 19.20
CA PHE A 461 -12.42 17.99 18.67
C PHE A 461 -13.41 18.94 19.33
N VAL A 462 -14.71 18.62 19.29
CA VAL A 462 -15.75 19.48 19.87
C VAL A 462 -15.51 19.73 21.35
N LEU A 463 -15.19 18.69 22.12
CA LEU A 463 -14.90 18.82 23.54
C LEU A 463 -13.68 19.72 23.79
N SER A 464 -12.58 19.51 23.08
CA SER A 464 -11.36 20.31 23.22
C SER A 464 -11.59 21.78 22.90
N SER A 465 -12.27 22.08 21.78
CA SER A 465 -12.58 23.44 21.37
C SER A 465 -13.49 24.15 22.36
N CYS A 466 -14.46 23.44 22.94
CA CYS A 466 -15.35 24.01 23.96
C CYS A 466 -14.60 24.32 25.26
N ILE A 467 -13.72 23.42 25.72
CA ILE A 467 -12.89 23.65 26.91
C ILE A 467 -12.02 24.90 26.71
N GLU A 468 -11.32 25.00 25.58
CA GLU A 468 -10.49 26.17 25.27
C GLU A 468 -11.30 27.46 25.17
N TYR A 469 -12.45 27.41 24.50
CA TYR A 469 -13.33 28.57 24.32
C TYR A 469 -13.87 29.10 25.65
N PHE A 470 -14.49 28.24 26.48
CA PHE A 470 -15.09 28.65 27.75
C PHE A 470 -14.06 29.02 28.82
N ASP A 471 -12.87 28.40 28.77
CA ASP A 471 -11.73 28.79 29.61
C ASP A 471 -11.24 30.19 29.26
N LYS A 472 -11.04 30.49 27.96
CA LYS A 472 -10.66 31.83 27.49
C LYS A 472 -11.70 32.89 27.86
N LYS A 473 -12.98 32.52 27.84
CA LYS A 473 -14.11 33.37 28.25
C LYS A 473 -14.25 33.54 29.75
N GLN A 474 -13.57 32.72 30.55
CA GLN A 474 -13.72 32.66 32.01
C GLN A 474 -15.18 32.40 32.45
N GLU A 475 -15.91 31.54 31.73
CA GLU A 475 -17.33 31.26 32.00
C GLU A 475 -17.46 30.16 33.06
N PRO A 476 -17.78 30.49 34.33
CA PRO A 476 -17.73 29.53 35.43
C PRO A 476 -18.85 28.49 35.36
N LEU A 477 -19.93 28.80 34.64
CA LEU A 477 -21.12 27.94 34.54
C LEU A 477 -20.83 26.66 33.73
N PHE A 478 -20.00 26.74 32.70
CA PHE A 478 -19.57 25.56 31.93
C PHE A 478 -18.80 24.57 32.81
N PHE A 479 -17.98 25.06 33.73
CA PHE A 479 -17.15 24.26 34.64
C PHE A 479 -17.84 23.86 35.96
N LYS A 480 -19.16 24.09 36.09
CA LYS A 480 -19.93 23.61 37.24
C LYS A 480 -19.82 22.10 37.40
N CYS A 481 -19.98 21.63 38.64
CA CYS A 481 -19.72 20.24 39.02
C CYS A 481 -20.48 19.19 38.17
N ALA A 482 -21.76 19.40 37.88
CA ALA A 482 -22.54 18.45 37.07
C ALA A 482 -21.98 18.31 35.65
N ASN A 483 -21.56 19.42 35.05
CA ASN A 483 -20.94 19.43 33.73
C ASN A 483 -19.55 18.81 33.76
N SER A 484 -18.83 18.99 34.87
CA SER A 484 -17.51 18.37 35.07
C SER A 484 -17.55 16.85 35.10
N ILE A 485 -18.63 16.24 35.59
CA ILE A 485 -18.81 14.79 35.54
C ILE A 485 -18.98 14.31 34.08
N LEU A 486 -19.85 14.98 33.31
CA LEU A 486 -20.04 14.70 31.88
C LEU A 486 -18.74 14.85 31.09
N ILE A 487 -18.01 15.94 31.31
CA ILE A 487 -16.72 16.21 30.65
C ILE A 487 -15.69 15.15 31.06
N GLY A 488 -15.60 14.83 32.35
CA GLY A 488 -14.71 13.78 32.87
C GLY A 488 -15.01 12.40 32.28
N SER A 489 -16.29 12.04 32.15
CA SER A 489 -16.74 10.81 31.49
C SER A 489 -16.29 10.77 30.04
N LEU A 490 -16.53 11.83 29.25
CA LEU A 490 -16.06 11.94 27.87
C LEU A 490 -14.53 11.81 27.77
N LEU A 491 -13.77 12.48 28.64
CA LEU A 491 -12.31 12.39 28.67
C LEU A 491 -11.83 10.97 28.98
N SER A 492 -12.51 10.26 29.88
CA SER A 492 -12.20 8.87 30.23
C SER A 492 -12.43 7.90 29.07
N GLN A 493 -13.54 8.06 28.35
CA GLN A 493 -13.85 7.24 27.16
C GLN A 493 -12.81 7.43 26.04
N MET A 494 -12.11 8.56 26.02
CA MET A 494 -11.22 8.97 24.93
C MET A 494 -9.75 8.60 25.15
N ASN A 495 -9.40 7.93 26.26
CA ASN A 495 -8.03 7.56 26.67
C ASN A 495 -7.04 8.74 26.57
N PHE A 496 -7.47 9.95 26.95
CA PHE A 496 -6.66 11.15 26.80
C PHE A 496 -6.07 11.62 28.13
N GLU A 497 -4.97 11.00 28.55
CA GLU A 497 -4.28 11.35 29.79
C GLU A 497 -3.89 12.84 29.86
N GLN A 498 -3.46 13.44 28.75
CA GLN A 498 -3.01 14.84 28.74
C GLN A 498 -4.16 15.84 28.92
N GLY A 499 -5.29 15.65 28.25
CA GLY A 499 -6.46 16.52 28.48
C GLY A 499 -7.20 16.19 29.76
N ARG A 500 -7.14 14.95 30.25
CA ARG A 500 -7.54 14.64 31.62
C ARG A 500 -6.72 15.47 32.61
N ARG A 501 -5.39 15.46 32.50
CA ARG A 501 -4.50 16.26 33.37
C ARG A 501 -4.71 17.77 33.24
N ALA A 502 -4.89 18.30 32.03
CA ALA A 502 -5.14 19.74 31.83
C ALA A 502 -6.51 20.16 32.40
N TYR A 503 -7.54 19.32 32.22
CA TYR A 503 -8.88 19.55 32.77
C TYR A 503 -8.90 19.40 34.30
N GLU A 504 -8.29 18.34 34.83
CA GLU A 504 -8.10 18.08 36.26
C GLU A 504 -7.31 19.19 36.94
N PHE A 505 -6.27 19.73 36.30
CA PHE A 505 -5.47 20.83 36.85
C PHE A 505 -6.28 22.14 36.94
N LYS A 506 -7.02 22.50 35.88
CA LYS A 506 -7.86 23.72 35.87
C LYS A 506 -9.08 23.60 36.79
N ASN A 507 -9.62 22.40 36.95
CA ASN A 507 -10.78 22.11 37.80
C ASN A 507 -10.39 21.42 39.11
N TYR A 508 -9.13 21.55 39.54
CA TYR A 508 -8.57 20.81 40.67
C TYR A 508 -9.40 20.96 41.94
N GLN A 509 -9.93 22.17 42.20
CA GLN A 509 -10.82 22.45 43.33
C GLN A 509 -12.18 21.72 43.24
N CYS A 510 -12.72 21.53 42.03
CA CYS A 510 -13.95 20.77 41.81
C CYS A 510 -13.72 19.25 41.98
N PHE A 511 -12.60 18.73 41.49
CA PHE A 511 -12.24 17.31 41.61
C PHE A 511 -11.84 16.90 43.04
N ARG A 512 -11.21 17.80 43.80
CA ARG A 512 -10.84 17.54 45.21
C ARG A 512 -12.07 17.24 46.10
N LYS A 513 -13.25 17.75 45.73
CA LYS A 513 -14.51 17.52 46.44
C LYS A 513 -15.13 16.13 46.18
N TYR A 514 -14.71 15.43 45.12
CA TYR A 514 -15.22 14.11 44.73
C TYR A 514 -14.21 12.96 44.87
N HIS A 515 -12.92 13.26 45.03
CA HIS A 515 -11.87 12.26 45.30
C HIS A 515 -11.49 12.13 46.79
N LEU A 516 -12.26 12.74 47.71
CA LEU A 516 -12.09 12.62 49.17
C LEU A 516 -13.20 11.83 49.88
N ASN A 517 -14.01 11.05 49.14
CA ASN A 517 -14.89 10.03 49.72
C ASN A 517 -14.61 8.67 49.10
#